data_AF-A0A7R8CXT0-F1
#
_entry.id   AF-A0A7R8CXT0-F1
#
_cell.length_a   1.000
_cell.length_b   1.000
_cell.length_c   1.000
_cell.angle_alpha   90.00
_cell.angle_beta   90.00
_cell.angle_gamma   90.00
#
_symmetry.space_group_name_H-M   'P 1'
#
loop_
_entity.id
_entity.type
_entity.pdbx_description
1 polymer ?
#
loop_
_entity_poly.entity_id
_entity_poly.type
_entity_poly.pdbx_seq_one_letter_code
_entity_poly.pdbx_strand_id
1 'polypeptide(L)'
;MNLWLDTEPKLVALGSDKMEPGKARAIYGTAPQDQAIITYLVKPIEGNFKNNSYLVGGHSGIQEVADIGIRLSAAGCESEITMLDYADFNYEHTLEALFDAVLEILEERFNENNDLIKAARWARDVQDTTICQIPSRR
;
A
#
# COMPACT_ATOMS: atom_id res chain seq x y z
N MET A 1 -27.79 12.04 0.02
CA MET A 1 -26.69 11.43 0.78
C MET A 1 -25.46 11.60 -0.10
N ASN A 2 -24.52 12.48 0.25
CA ASN A 2 -23.31 12.64 -0.56
C ASN A 2 -22.51 11.34 -0.45
N LEU A 3 -22.19 10.74 -1.59
CA LEU A 3 -21.24 9.63 -1.60
C LEU A 3 -19.89 10.20 -1.18
N TRP A 4 -19.19 9.50 -0.28
CA TRP A 4 -17.95 9.99 0.32
C TRP A 4 -16.85 10.27 -0.72
N LEU A 5 -16.85 9.50 -1.82
CA LEU A 5 -15.99 9.70 -2.99
C LEU A 5 -16.24 11.03 -3.74
N ASP A 6 -17.38 11.69 -3.51
CA ASP A 6 -17.70 12.98 -4.11
C ASP A 6 -17.31 14.17 -3.19
N THR A 7 -16.69 13.90 -2.04
CA THR A 7 -16.16 14.94 -1.14
C THR A 7 -14.71 15.28 -1.47
N GLU A 8 -14.28 16.49 -1.11
CA GLU A 8 -12.89 16.92 -1.32
C GLU A 8 -11.93 15.94 -0.62
N PRO A 9 -10.94 15.38 -1.33
CA PRO A 9 -10.01 14.43 -0.76
C PRO A 9 -9.19 15.05 0.37
N LYS A 10 -9.37 14.52 1.59
CA LYS A 10 -8.60 14.94 2.76
C LYS A 10 -8.37 13.79 3.71
N LEU A 11 -7.10 13.47 3.97
CA LEU A 11 -6.69 12.44 4.91
C LEU A 11 -6.01 13.11 6.11
N VAL A 12 -6.56 12.85 7.29
CA VAL A 12 -5.97 13.30 8.56
C VAL A 12 -5.47 12.06 9.29
N ALA A 13 -4.15 11.92 9.35
CA ALA A 13 -3.52 10.83 10.07
C ALA A 13 -3.22 11.23 11.51
N LEU A 14 -3.52 10.36 12.46
CA LEU A 14 -3.08 10.50 13.85
C LEU A 14 -1.70 9.87 13.99
N GLY A 15 -0.70 10.68 14.34
CA GLY A 15 0.64 10.20 14.65
C GLY A 15 0.72 9.55 16.03
N SER A 16 1.45 8.46 16.17
CA SER A 16 1.81 7.85 17.46
C SER A 16 3.19 7.21 17.36
N ASP A 17 3.90 7.10 18.47
CA ASP A 17 5.22 6.48 18.49
C ASP A 17 5.12 4.99 18.83
N LYS A 18 5.78 4.14 18.04
CA LYS A 18 6.09 2.76 18.38
C LYS A 18 7.54 2.68 18.84
N MET A 19 7.73 2.23 20.07
CA MET A 19 9.07 2.00 20.63
C MET A 19 9.54 0.60 20.22
N GLU A 20 10.53 0.53 19.34
CA GLU A 20 11.32 -0.67 19.08
C GLU A 20 12.70 -0.53 19.76
N PRO A 21 13.42 -1.64 20.04
CA PRO A 21 14.70 -1.56 20.75
C PRO A 21 15.67 -0.61 20.04
N GLY A 22 15.91 0.57 20.63
CA GLY A 22 16.88 1.56 20.17
C GLY A 22 16.42 2.56 19.12
N LYS A 23 15.17 2.49 18.60
CA LYS A 23 14.63 3.49 17.65
C LYS A 23 13.11 3.68 17.83
N ALA A 24 12.66 4.93 17.81
CA ALA A 24 11.24 5.26 17.71
C ALA A 24 10.81 5.25 16.24
N ARG A 25 9.69 4.60 15.92
CA ARG A 25 9.05 4.64 14.60
C ARG A 25 7.68 5.29 14.71
N ALA A 26 7.38 6.22 13.81
CA ALA A 26 6.06 6.82 13.75
C ALA A 26 5.04 5.82 13.16
N ILE A 27 3.87 5.73 13.79
CA ILE A 27 2.66 5.09 13.29
C ILE A 27 1.69 6.20 12.91
N TYR A 28 1.10 6.08 11.72
CA TYR A 28 0.08 6.99 11.23
C TYR A 28 -1.24 6.24 11.10
N GLY A 29 -2.19 6.52 11.99
CA GLY A 29 -3.53 5.95 11.94
C GLY A 29 -4.47 6.82 11.12
N THR A 30 -5.13 6.25 10.12
CA THR A 30 -6.13 6.94 9.28
C THR A 30 -7.55 6.67 9.77
N ALA A 31 -8.54 7.43 9.29
CA ALA A 31 -9.92 7.15 9.65
C ALA A 31 -10.39 5.82 9.00
N PRO A 32 -11.29 5.06 9.65
CA PRO A 32 -11.81 3.81 9.07
C PRO A 32 -12.40 3.98 7.66
N GLN A 33 -12.95 5.15 7.36
CA GLN A 33 -13.49 5.48 6.03
C GLN A 33 -12.38 5.56 4.97
N ASP A 34 -11.27 6.24 5.26
CA ASP A 34 -10.11 6.33 4.37
C ASP A 34 -9.56 4.93 4.08
N GLN A 35 -9.39 4.13 5.14
CA GLN A 35 -8.94 2.76 5.04
C GLN A 35 -9.88 1.92 4.17
N ALA A 36 -11.20 2.12 4.28
CA ALA A 36 -12.18 1.41 3.47
C ALA A 36 -12.05 1.74 1.97
N ILE A 37 -11.78 3.00 1.60
CA ILE A 37 -11.56 3.38 0.20
C ILE A 37 -10.31 2.70 -0.35
N ILE A 38 -9.19 2.81 0.37
CA ILE A 38 -7.91 2.23 -0.06
C ILE A 38 -8.04 0.70 -0.16
N THR A 39 -8.74 0.07 0.79
CA THR A 39 -9.00 -1.38 0.73
C THR A 39 -9.88 -1.75 -0.48
N TYR A 40 -10.92 -0.97 -0.77
CA TYR A 40 -11.77 -1.17 -1.94
C TYR A 40 -10.96 -1.05 -3.25
N LEU A 41 -10.06 -0.08 -3.31
CA LEU A 41 -9.17 0.19 -4.44
C LEU A 41 -8.16 -0.95 -4.69
N VAL A 42 -7.52 -1.44 -3.62
CA VAL A 42 -6.40 -2.36 -3.70
C VAL A 42 -6.84 -3.83 -3.82
N LYS A 43 -8.02 -4.18 -3.31
CA LYS A 43 -8.51 -5.58 -3.28
C LYS A 43 -8.54 -6.29 -4.65
N PRO A 44 -8.98 -5.66 -5.76
CA PRO A 44 -8.90 -6.28 -7.08
C PRO A 44 -7.46 -6.54 -7.54
N ILE A 45 -6.51 -5.71 -7.11
CA ILE A 45 -5.08 -5.85 -7.43
C ILE A 45 -4.47 -6.98 -6.60
N GLU A 46 -4.69 -7.00 -5.29
CA GLU A 46 -4.21 -8.07 -4.39
C GLU A 46 -4.71 -9.45 -4.79
N GLY A 47 -5.97 -9.54 -5.23
CA GLY A 47 -6.54 -10.78 -5.75
C GLY A 47 -5.77 -11.37 -6.94
N ASN A 48 -5.00 -10.56 -7.66
CA ASN A 48 -4.15 -10.97 -8.76
C ASN A 48 -2.70 -11.26 -8.36
N PHE A 49 -2.22 -10.81 -7.19
CA PHE A 49 -0.84 -11.07 -6.76
C PHE A 49 -0.54 -12.55 -6.59
N LYS A 50 -1.52 -13.33 -6.12
CA LYS A 50 -1.42 -14.79 -6.03
C LYS A 50 -1.19 -15.50 -7.38
N ASN A 51 -1.52 -14.83 -8.49
CA ASN A 51 -1.34 -15.38 -9.84
C ASN A 51 0.06 -15.10 -10.41
N ASN A 52 0.88 -14.29 -9.72
CA ASN A 52 2.23 -13.98 -10.13
C ASN A 52 3.23 -14.78 -9.27
N SER A 53 3.84 -15.79 -9.85
CA SER A 53 4.84 -16.66 -9.19
C SER A 53 6.09 -15.90 -8.71
N TYR A 54 6.31 -14.67 -9.21
CA TYR A 54 7.43 -13.82 -8.83
C TYR A 54 7.08 -12.82 -7.72
N LEU A 55 5.81 -12.73 -7.27
CA LEU A 55 5.41 -11.90 -6.12
C LEU A 55 5.16 -12.76 -4.87
N VAL A 56 5.62 -12.28 -3.71
CA VAL A 56 5.26 -12.90 -2.43
C VAL A 56 3.94 -12.23 -2.11
N GLY A 57 2.84 -12.97 -2.16
CA GLY A 57 1.62 -12.47 -1.50
C GLY A 57 2.01 -12.22 -0.06
N GLY A 58 1.67 -11.07 0.53
CA GLY A 58 2.06 -10.67 1.90
C GLY A 58 1.50 -11.57 3.02
N HIS A 59 1.40 -12.87 2.74
CA HIS A 59 1.14 -13.96 3.64
C HIS A 59 2.17 -13.97 4.77
N SER A 60 1.71 -14.35 5.95
CA SER A 60 2.53 -14.49 7.14
C SER A 60 2.40 -15.91 7.68
N GLY A 61 3.40 -16.36 8.42
CA GLY A 61 3.35 -17.66 9.10
C GLY A 61 3.55 -18.83 8.13
N ILE A 62 2.69 -19.86 8.18
CA ILE A 62 2.93 -21.10 7.44
C ILE A 62 2.85 -20.92 5.92
N GLN A 63 2.01 -19.99 5.46
CA GLN A 63 1.90 -19.65 4.03
C GLN A 63 3.15 -18.94 3.51
N GLU A 64 3.80 -18.10 4.33
CA GLU A 64 5.06 -17.45 3.99
C GLU A 64 6.19 -18.47 3.76
N VAL A 65 6.27 -19.49 4.63
CA VAL A 65 7.25 -20.57 4.49
C VAL A 65 7.01 -21.36 3.19
N ALA A 66 5.76 -21.62 2.83
CA ALA A 66 5.41 -22.29 1.58
C ALA A 66 5.82 -21.45 0.34
N ASP A 67 5.58 -20.13 0.38
CA ASP A 67 5.95 -19.21 -0.71
C ASP A 67 7.47 -19.14 -0.90
N ILE A 68 8.23 -19.11 0.19
CA ILE A 68 9.71 -19.17 0.16
C ILE A 68 10.18 -20.51 -0.44
N GLY A 69 9.58 -21.63 -0.04
CA GLY A 69 9.91 -22.96 -0.55
C GLY A 69 9.69 -23.08 -2.06
N ILE A 70 8.57 -22.56 -2.57
CA ILE A 70 8.28 -22.52 -4.02
C ILE A 70 9.36 -21.74 -4.77
N ARG A 71 9.81 -20.60 -4.24
CA ARG A 71 10.83 -19.76 -4.88
C ARG A 71 12.22 -20.35 -4.84
N LEU A 72 12.62 -20.94 -3.72
CA LEU A 72 13.89 -21.67 -3.63
C LEU A 72 13.94 -22.82 -4.64
N SER A 73 12.80 -23.47 -4.93
CA SER A 73 12.74 -24.50 -5.96
C SER A 73 12.84 -23.95 -7.39
N ALA A 74 12.42 -22.69 -7.61
CA ALA A 74 12.48 -22.00 -8.91
C ALA A 74 13.84 -21.32 -9.16
N ALA A 75 14.52 -20.87 -8.10
CA ALA A 75 15.89 -20.38 -8.14
C ALA A 75 16.82 -21.59 -8.36
N GLY A 76 17.13 -21.90 -9.61
CA GLY A 76 18.07 -22.98 -9.95
C GLY A 76 19.44 -22.77 -9.31
N CYS A 77 20.22 -23.84 -9.15
CA CYS A 77 21.53 -23.85 -8.48
C CYS A 77 22.59 -22.89 -9.07
N GLU A 78 22.34 -22.26 -10.21
CA GLU A 78 23.24 -21.30 -10.87
C GLU A 78 22.74 -19.84 -10.84
N SER A 79 21.69 -19.55 -10.07
CA SER A 79 21.15 -18.19 -9.98
C SER A 79 21.96 -17.35 -8.97
N GLU A 80 22.44 -16.19 -9.39
CA GLU A 80 23.01 -15.20 -8.48
C GLU A 80 21.86 -14.53 -7.71
N ILE A 81 21.88 -14.65 -6.37
CA ILE A 81 20.85 -14.09 -5.50
C ILE A 81 21.40 -12.78 -4.92
N THR A 82 20.74 -11.66 -5.26
CA THR A 82 21.02 -10.36 -4.65
C THR A 82 19.93 -10.02 -3.64
N MET A 83 20.33 -9.66 -2.42
CA MET A 83 19.46 -9.07 -1.42
C MET A 83 19.83 -7.60 -1.26
N LEU A 84 18.84 -6.71 -1.34
CA LEU A 84 19.02 -5.27 -1.20
C LEU A 84 18.28 -4.81 0.05
N ASP A 85 19.00 -4.12 0.92
CA ASP A 85 18.42 -3.41 2.06
C ASP A 85 18.25 -1.93 1.71
N TYR A 86 17.05 -1.41 1.94
CA TYR A 86 16.74 0.00 1.73
C TYR A 86 16.76 0.74 3.07
N ALA A 87 17.50 1.85 3.13
CA ALA A 87 17.43 2.76 4.27
C ALA A 87 16.13 3.58 4.17
N ASP A 88 15.39 3.64 5.27
CA ASP A 88 14.18 4.47 5.38
C ASP A 88 13.24 4.38 4.17
N PHE A 89 13.05 3.15 3.63
CA PHE A 89 12.30 2.87 2.41
C PHE A 89 11.02 3.69 2.29
N ASN A 90 10.17 3.68 3.34
CA ASN A 90 8.89 4.39 3.34
C ASN A 90 9.00 5.93 3.22
N TYR A 91 10.13 6.52 3.62
CA TYR A 91 10.38 7.96 3.51
C TYR A 91 10.87 8.36 2.11
N GLU A 92 11.60 7.48 1.44
CA GLU A 92 12.26 7.79 0.15
C GLU A 92 11.33 7.58 -1.07
N HIS A 93 10.07 7.15 -0.88
CA HIS A 93 9.14 7.01 -1.99
C HIS A 93 8.73 8.37 -2.55
N THR A 94 8.67 8.46 -3.87
CA THR A 94 8.03 9.61 -4.54
C THR A 94 6.55 9.32 -4.75
N LEU A 95 5.75 10.38 -4.72
CA LEU A 95 4.32 10.30 -5.00
C LEU A 95 4.04 9.82 -6.43
N GLU A 96 4.90 10.20 -7.39
CA GLU A 96 4.78 9.78 -8.78
C GLU A 96 4.91 8.25 -8.94
N ALA A 97 5.87 7.62 -8.24
CA ALA A 97 6.10 6.19 -8.36
C ALA A 97 4.92 5.34 -7.83
N LEU A 98 4.20 5.85 -6.84
CA LEU A 98 3.16 5.09 -6.15
C LEU A 98 1.80 5.15 -6.86
N PHE A 99 1.47 6.29 -7.48
CA PHE A 99 0.14 6.53 -8.01
C PHE A 99 0.03 6.54 -9.53
N ASP A 100 1.04 7.00 -10.26
CA ASP A 100 0.95 7.06 -11.73
C ASP A 100 0.86 5.64 -12.32
N ALA A 101 1.69 4.73 -11.83
CA ALA A 101 1.66 3.32 -12.24
C ALA A 101 0.36 2.60 -11.82
N VAL A 102 -0.22 2.96 -10.67
CA VAL A 102 -1.44 2.30 -10.15
C VAL A 102 -2.69 2.82 -10.85
N LEU A 103 -2.79 4.12 -11.10
CA LEU A 103 -3.90 4.71 -11.85
C LEU A 103 -3.93 4.24 -13.30
N GLU A 104 -2.78 4.17 -13.96
CA GLU A 104 -2.67 3.66 -15.34
C GLU A 104 -3.18 2.22 -15.42
N ILE A 105 -2.69 1.32 -14.55
CA ILE A 105 -3.14 -0.08 -14.50
C ILE A 105 -4.64 -0.20 -14.19
N LEU A 106 -5.16 0.65 -13.30
CA LEU A 106 -6.56 0.61 -12.89
C LEU A 106 -7.50 1.15 -13.98
N GLU A 107 -7.14 2.25 -14.63
CA GLU A 107 -7.90 2.79 -15.76
C GLU A 107 -7.85 1.83 -16.95
N GLU A 108 -6.74 1.14 -17.22
CA GLU A 108 -6.66 0.16 -18.30
C GLU A 108 -7.46 -1.12 -18.03
N ARG A 109 -7.34 -1.71 -16.82
CA ARG A 109 -7.97 -3.00 -16.50
C ARG A 109 -9.40 -2.92 -16.01
N PHE A 110 -9.81 -1.78 -15.46
CA PHE A 110 -11.10 -1.63 -14.78
C PHE A 110 -11.87 -0.38 -15.24
N ASN A 111 -11.67 0.06 -16.49
CA ASN A 111 -12.34 1.22 -17.10
C ASN A 111 -13.88 1.23 -16.98
N GLU A 112 -14.51 0.06 -16.87
CA GLU A 112 -15.97 -0.07 -16.72
C GLU A 112 -16.46 0.18 -15.27
N ASN A 113 -15.57 0.18 -14.29
CA ASN A 113 -15.91 0.42 -12.88
C ASN A 113 -15.62 1.88 -12.47
N ASN A 114 -16.61 2.74 -12.71
CA ASN A 114 -16.54 4.17 -12.40
C ASN A 114 -16.22 4.47 -10.92
N ASP A 115 -16.71 3.66 -9.98
CA ASP A 115 -16.46 3.87 -8.55
C ASP A 115 -15.00 3.56 -8.18
N LEU A 116 -14.40 2.56 -8.83
CA LEU A 116 -12.99 2.23 -8.64
C LEU A 116 -12.07 3.32 -9.21
N ILE A 117 -12.42 3.88 -10.37
CA ILE A 117 -11.68 5.02 -10.96
C ILE A 117 -11.81 6.25 -10.06
N LYS A 118 -13.00 6.52 -9.52
CA LYS A 118 -13.21 7.60 -8.54
C LYS A 118 -12.36 7.39 -7.28
N ALA A 119 -12.34 6.18 -6.74
CA ALA A 119 -11.51 5.83 -5.58
C ALA A 119 -10.01 5.99 -5.88
N ALA A 120 -9.56 5.61 -7.09
CA ALA A 120 -8.17 5.78 -7.52
C ALA A 120 -7.77 7.26 -7.58
N ARG A 121 -8.62 8.10 -8.18
CA ARG A 121 -8.41 9.55 -8.25
C ARG A 121 -8.41 10.19 -6.87
N TRP A 122 -9.38 9.82 -6.04
CA TRP A 122 -9.43 10.27 -4.65
C TRP A 122 -8.14 9.92 -3.90
N ALA A 123 -7.64 8.69 -4.05
CA ALA A 123 -6.43 8.22 -3.37
C ALA A 123 -5.14 8.91 -3.87
N ARG A 124 -5.08 9.31 -5.14
CA ARG A 124 -4.02 10.18 -5.66
C ARG A 124 -4.10 11.56 -5.04
N ASP A 125 -5.26 12.21 -5.16
CA ASP A 125 -5.46 13.60 -4.76
C ASP A 125 -5.25 13.79 -3.24
N VAL A 126 -5.55 12.76 -2.44
CA VAL A 126 -5.37 12.84 -0.98
C VAL A 126 -3.91 12.86 -0.54
N GLN A 127 -2.96 12.42 -1.38
CA GLN A 127 -1.54 12.48 -1.03
C GLN A 127 -1.07 13.93 -0.86
N ASP A 128 -1.56 14.82 -1.72
CA ASP A 128 -1.21 16.25 -1.69
C ASP A 128 -1.84 16.99 -0.50
N THR A 129 -2.90 16.42 0.08
CA THR A 129 -3.67 17.06 1.17
C THR A 129 -3.52 16.34 2.52
N THR A 130 -2.66 15.32 2.58
CA THR A 130 -2.46 14.53 3.80
C THR A 130 -1.82 15.38 4.90
N ILE A 131 -2.45 15.39 6.07
CA ILE A 131 -1.94 16.09 7.26
C ILE A 131 -1.77 15.10 8.40
N CYS A 132 -0.62 15.12 9.06
CA CYS A 132 -0.38 14.39 10.30
C CYS A 132 -0.70 15.27 11.51
N GLN A 133 -1.56 14.78 12.40
CA GLN A 133 -1.82 15.36 13.71
C GLN A 133 -1.08 14.57 14.78
N ILE A 134 -0.16 15.24 15.47
CA ILE A 134 0.53 14.69 16.63
C ILE A 134 -0.35 14.98 17.87
N PRO A 135 -0.79 13.97 18.62
CA PRO A 135 -1.55 14.19 19.85
C PRO A 135 -0.77 15.11 20.79
N SER A 136 -1.41 16.18 21.26
CA SER A 136 -0.81 16.98 22.33
C SER A 136 -0.64 16.07 23.55
N ARG A 137 0.58 16.00 24.07
CA ARG A 137 0.86 15.29 25.34
C ARG A 137 -0.11 15.83 26.39
N ARG A 138 -1.01 14.97 26.87
CA ARG A 138 -1.80 15.23 28.07
C ARG A 138 -0.95 15.03 29.31
#